data_AF-A0A392PDK5-F1
#
_entry.id   AF-A0A392PDK5-F1
#
_cell.length_a   1.000
_cell.length_b   1.000
_cell.length_c   1.000
_cell.angle_alpha   90.00
_cell.angle_beta   90.00
_cell.angle_gamma   90.00
#
_symmetry.space_group_name_H-M   'P 1'
#
loop_
_entity.id
_entity.type
_entity.pdbx_description
1 polymer ?
#
loop_
_entity_poly.entity_id
_entity_poly.type
_entity_poly.pdbx_seq_one_letter_code
_entity_poly.pdbx_strand_id
1 'polypeptide(L)'
;MFVQISPNENDLGETICSLNFASRVRGIELGPPKKQWDTIELLKHKQMAEKTKQELKLKDFQIKKMEETIHGFESKMKEKDHKNKALQDK
;
A
#
# COMPACT_ATOMS: atom_id res chain seq x y z
N MET A 1 18.38 -2.31 -20.82
CA MET A 1 18.91 -0.95 -20.55
C MET A 1 19.81 -1.03 -19.34
N PHE A 2 20.97 -0.39 -19.36
CA PHE A 2 21.82 -0.19 -18.18
C PHE A 2 21.76 1.28 -17.78
N VAL A 3 21.74 1.55 -16.47
CA VAL A 3 21.71 2.92 -15.94
C VAL A 3 22.89 3.06 -15.00
N GLN A 4 23.74 4.05 -15.28
CA GLN A 4 24.88 4.40 -14.45
C GLN A 4 24.53 5.67 -13.67
N ILE A 5 24.81 5.66 -12.37
CA ILE A 5 24.50 6.75 -11.44
C ILE A 5 25.74 7.09 -10.63
N SER A 6 25.83 8.35 -10.22
CA SER A 6 26.86 8.82 -9.29
C SER A 6 26.37 8.62 -7.84
N PRO A 7 27.22 8.09 -6.93
CA PRO A 7 26.89 8.01 -5.51
C PRO A 7 27.11 9.34 -4.76
N ASN A 8 27.56 10.40 -5.45
CA ASN A 8 27.80 11.71 -4.85
C ASN A 8 26.47 12.39 -4.52
N GLU A 9 26.36 12.98 -3.32
CA GLU A 9 25.16 13.72 -2.90
C GLU A 9 24.87 14.93 -3.79
N ASN A 10 25.90 15.55 -4.37
CA ASN A 10 25.74 16.66 -5.31
C ASN A 10 24.97 16.25 -6.57
N ASP A 11 24.98 14.96 -6.92
CA ASP A 11 24.33 14.41 -8.12
C ASP A 11 22.96 13.79 -7.80
N LEU A 12 22.44 13.95 -6.58
CA LEU A 12 21.21 13.29 -6.11
C LEU A 12 20.02 13.53 -7.05
N GLY A 13 19.85 14.75 -7.54
CA GLY A 13 18.77 15.10 -8.47
C GLY A 13 18.82 14.29 -9.76
N GLU A 14 19.99 14.25 -10.40
CA GLU A 14 20.20 13.51 -11.65
C GLU A 14 20.14 11.99 -11.45
N THR A 15 20.63 11.50 -10.31
CA THR A 15 20.49 10.09 -9.91
C THR A 15 19.01 9.71 -9.78
N ILE A 16 18.18 10.52 -9.12
CA ILE A 16 16.73 10.29 -9.02
C ILE A 16 16.07 10.34 -10.41
N CYS A 17 16.41 11.32 -11.25
CA CYS A 17 15.89 11.42 -12.61
C CYS A 17 16.22 10.17 -13.44
N SER A 18 17.46 9.71 -13.39
CA SER A 18 17.94 8.52 -14.11
C SER A 18 17.24 7.24 -13.64
N LEU A 19 17.09 7.06 -12.33
CA LEU A 19 16.37 5.92 -11.74
C LEU A 19 14.88 5.93 -12.07
N ASN A 20 14.25 7.11 -12.05
CA ASN A 20 12.85 7.27 -12.44
C ASN A 20 12.62 6.92 -13.91
N PHE A 21 13.54 7.33 -14.79
CA PHE A 21 13.50 6.95 -16.20
C PHE A 21 13.69 5.44 -16.38
N ALA A 22 14.71 4.85 -15.74
CA ALA A 22 14.96 3.41 -15.75
C ALA A 22 13.74 2.59 -15.33
N SER A 23 13.07 3.03 -14.26
CA SER A 23 11.88 2.37 -13.72
C SER A 23 10.72 2.34 -14.72
N ARG A 24 10.52 3.42 -15.48
CA ARG A 24 9.52 3.46 -16.55
C ARG A 24 9.92 2.59 -17.74
N VAL A 25 11.17 2.70 -18.19
CA VAL A 25 11.68 1.93 -19.34
C VAL A 25 11.66 0.43 -19.07
N ARG A 26 11.86 -0.01 -17.82
CA ARG A 26 11.72 -1.43 -17.44
C ARG A 26 10.36 -2.01 -17.82
N GLY A 27 9.30 -1.19 -17.80
CA GLY A 27 7.95 -1.62 -18.16
C GLY A 27 7.66 -1.59 -19.66
N ILE A 28 8.60 -1.11 -20.49
CA ILE A 28 8.44 -1.02 -21.95
C ILE A 28 8.82 -2.37 -22.56
N GLU A 29 7.85 -3.07 -23.16
CA GLU A 29 8.11 -4.24 -23.98
C GLU A 29 8.30 -3.81 -25.44
N LEU A 30 9.52 -3.97 -25.98
CA LEU A 30 9.79 -3.89 -27.41
C LEU A 30 9.80 -5.30 -27.99
N GLY A 31 8.61 -5.85 -28.24
CA GLY A 31 8.45 -7.10 -29.01
C GLY A 31 8.37 -6.82 -30.51
N PRO A 32 8.50 -7.84 -31.39
CA PRO A 32 7.91 -7.74 -32.73
C PRO A 32 6.43 -7.32 -32.59
N PRO A 33 5.78 -6.70 -33.58
CA PRO A 33 4.36 -6.37 -33.50
C PRO A 33 3.56 -7.66 -33.29
N LYS A 34 3.33 -8.01 -32.01
CA LYS A 34 2.74 -9.28 -31.61
C LYS A 34 1.24 -9.15 -31.86
N LYS A 35 0.85 -9.75 -32.99
CA LYS A 35 -0.44 -10.37 -33.26
C LYS A 35 -1.17 -10.70 -31.96
N GLN A 36 -2.25 -9.96 -31.67
CA GLN A 36 -3.24 -10.16 -30.61
C GLN A 36 -2.71 -10.62 -29.25
N TRP A 37 -2.74 -9.71 -28.27
CA TRP A 37 -2.71 -9.98 -26.84
C TRP A 37 -3.19 -11.39 -26.51
N ASP A 38 -2.27 -12.24 -26.05
CA ASP A 38 -2.57 -13.61 -25.67
C ASP A 38 -3.64 -13.53 -24.58
N THR A 39 -4.89 -13.83 -24.93
CA THR A 39 -6.09 -13.49 -24.14
C THR A 39 -6.04 -14.09 -22.73
N ILE A 40 -5.21 -15.13 -22.57
CA ILE A 40 -4.90 -15.82 -21.32
C ILE A 40 -4.10 -14.92 -20.34
N GLU A 41 -3.14 -14.14 -20.81
CA GLU A 41 -2.36 -13.23 -19.94
C GLU A 41 -3.24 -12.09 -19.43
N LEU A 42 -4.06 -11.51 -20.32
CA LEU A 42 -5.03 -10.49 -19.94
C LEU A 42 -6.04 -11.01 -18.90
N LEU A 43 -6.53 -12.24 -19.08
CA LEU A 43 -7.45 -12.88 -18.14
C LEU A 43 -6.79 -13.11 -16.77
N LYS A 44 -5.53 -13.57 -16.74
CA LYS A 44 -4.76 -13.75 -15.50
C LYS A 44 -4.55 -12.43 -14.77
N HIS A 45 -4.19 -11.37 -15.48
CA HIS A 45 -4.03 -10.03 -14.88
C HIS A 45 -5.36 -9.50 -14.33
N LYS A 46 -6.47 -9.69 -15.05
CA LYS A 46 -7.81 -9.31 -14.58
C LYS A 46 -8.21 -10.08 -13.30
N GLN A 47 -7.95 -11.38 -13.24
CA GLN A 47 -8.23 -12.20 -12.06
C GLN A 47 -7.38 -11.75 -10.85
N MET A 48 -6.10 -11.47 -11.05
CA MET A 48 -5.24 -10.97 -9.97
C MET A 48 -5.71 -9.60 -9.47
N ALA A 49 -6.11 -8.69 -10.36
CA ALA A 49 -6.63 -7.38 -9.97
C ALA A 49 -7.92 -7.49 -9.12
N GLU A 50 -8.86 -8.36 -9.51
CA GLU A 50 -10.07 -8.61 -8.74
C GLU A 50 -9.77 -9.25 -7.38
N LYS A 51 -8.81 -10.19 -7.33
CA LYS A 51 -8.37 -10.79 -6.06
C LYS A 51 -7.80 -9.73 -5.11
N THR A 52 -6.90 -8.88 -5.58
CA THR A 52 -6.31 -7.80 -4.77
C THR A 52 -7.38 -6.83 -4.26
N LYS A 53 -8.38 -6.51 -5.10
CA LYS A 53 -9.51 -5.66 -4.70
C LYS A 53 -10.38 -6.29 -3.62
N GLN A 54 -10.62 -7.60 -3.69
CA GLN A 54 -11.34 -8.33 -2.64
C GLN A 54 -10.55 -8.39 -1.33
N GLU A 55 -9.24 -8.63 -1.41
CA GLU A 55 -8.36 -8.63 -0.24
C GLU A 55 -8.31 -7.25 0.44
N LEU A 56 -8.29 -6.16 -0.34
CA LEU A 56 -8.37 -4.80 0.19
C LEU A 56 -9.66 -4.59 0.99
N LYS A 57 -10.83 -4.93 0.41
CA LYS A 57 -12.13 -4.81 1.08
C LYS A 57 -12.20 -5.61 2.38
N LEU A 58 -11.61 -6.81 2.39
CA LEU A 58 -11.55 -7.65 3.59
C LEU A 58 -10.69 -7.00 4.67
N LYS A 59 -9.54 -6.42 4.30
CA LYS A 59 -8.67 -5.69 5.22
C LYS A 59 -9.36 -4.44 5.77
N ASP A 60 -10.06 -3.67 4.93
CA ASP A 60 -10.83 -2.50 5.37
C ASP A 60 -11.91 -2.87 6.40
N PHE A 61 -12.63 -3.99 6.16
CA PHE A 61 -13.61 -4.49 7.13
C PHE A 61 -12.96 -4.89 8.46
N GLN A 62 -11.81 -5.56 8.42
CA GLN A 62 -11.08 -5.93 9.63
C GLN A 62 -10.57 -4.71 10.40
N ILE A 63 -10.08 -3.68 9.70
CA ILE A 63 -9.65 -2.41 10.29
C ILE A 63 -10.83 -1.77 11.02
N LYS A 64 -11.98 -1.64 10.37
CA LYS A 64 -13.17 -1.04 10.98
C LYS A 64 -13.62 -1.79 12.25
N LYS A 65 -13.61 -3.12 12.22
CA LYS A 65 -13.94 -3.93 13.41
C LYS A 65 -12.95 -3.71 14.55
N MET A 66 -11.67 -3.55 14.22
CA MET A 66 -10.63 -3.26 15.20
C MET A 66 -10.80 -1.87 15.80
N GLU A 67 -11.14 -0.86 14.99
CA GLU A 67 -11.45 0.50 15.45
C GLU A 67 -12.66 0.53 16.42
N GLU A 68 -13.74 -0.19 16.09
CA GLU A 68 -14.90 -0.33 16.97
C GLU A 68 -14.52 -0.97 18.32
N THR A 69 -13.65 -1.98 18.28
CA THR A 69 -13.15 -2.66 19.49
C THR A 69 -12.31 -1.72 20.35
N ILE A 70 -11.41 -0.95 19.73
CA ILE A 70 -10.58 0.06 20.41
C ILE A 70 -11.47 1.11 21.07
N HIS A 71 -12.44 1.66 20.33
CA HIS A 71 -13.37 2.65 20.87
C HIS A 71 -14.17 2.13 22.06
N GLY A 72 -14.59 0.85 22.01
CA GLY A 72 -15.24 0.18 23.13
C GLY A 72 -14.33 0.05 24.37
N PHE A 73 -13.04 -0.25 24.17
CA PHE A 73 -12.08 -0.30 25.26
C PHE A 73 -11.78 1.08 25.84
N GLU A 74 -11.60 2.11 25.01
CA GLU A 74 -11.39 3.48 25.44
C GLU A 74 -12.56 3.99 26.30
N SER A 75 -13.79 3.67 25.90
CA SER A 75 -15.00 4.06 26.65
C SER A 75 -15.04 3.42 28.04
N LYS A 76 -14.73 2.11 28.12
CA LYS A 76 -14.64 1.39 29.40
C LYS A 76 -13.50 1.91 30.28
N MET A 77 -12.38 2.27 29.68
CA MET A 77 -11.22 2.82 30.40
C MET A 77 -11.57 4.20 30.98
N LYS A 78 -12.18 5.09 30.18
CA LYS A 78 -12.69 6.38 30.67
C LYS A 78 -13.67 6.19 31.82
N GLU A 79 -14.63 5.28 31.72
CA GLU A 79 -15.58 5.02 32.83
C GLU A 79 -14.87 4.57 34.11
N LYS A 80 -13.88 3.68 33.99
CA LYS A 80 -13.05 3.24 35.13
C LYS A 80 -12.26 4.41 35.73
N ASP A 81 -11.65 5.25 34.91
CA ASP A 81 -10.89 6.41 35.37
C ASP A 81 -11.78 7.42 36.11
N HIS A 82 -12.98 7.69 35.61
CA HIS A 82 -13.95 8.56 36.29
C HIS A 82 -14.38 7.98 37.64
N LYS A 83 -14.64 6.67 37.72
CA LYS A 83 -14.98 5.98 38.99
C LYS A 83 -13.82 6.02 39.98
N ASN A 84 -12.59 5.81 39.51
CA ASN A 84 -11.41 5.81 40.37
C ASN A 84 -11.13 7.21 40.95
N LYS A 85 -11.29 8.26 40.13
CA LYS A 85 -11.19 9.65 40.57
C LYS A 85 -12.25 10.01 41.61
N ALA A 86 -13.51 9.61 41.37
CA ALA A 86 -14.60 9.83 42.32
C ALA A 86 -14.42 9.11 43.67
N LEU A 87 -13.64 8.02 43.72
CA LEU A 87 -13.29 7.31 44.95
C LEU A 87 -12.09 7.92 45.68
N GLN A 88 -11.20 8.61 44.98
CA GLN A 88 -10.08 9.35 45.60
C GLN A 88 -10.51 10.69 46.20
N ASP A 89 -11.57 11.31 45.67
CA ASP A 89 -12.12 12.58 46.16
C ASP A 89 -13.08 12.43 47.37
N LYS A 90 -13.20 11.23 47.95
CA LYS A 90 -14.10 10.89 49.07
C LYS A 90 -13.33 10.44 50.31
#